data_AF-A0A381V7H0-F1
#
_entry.id   AF-A0A381V7H0-F1
#
_cell.length_a   1.000
_cell.length_b   1.000
_cell.length_c   1.000
_cell.angle_alpha   90.00
_cell.angle_beta   90.00
_cell.angle_gamma   90.00
#
_symmetry.space_group_name_H-M   'P 1'
#
loop_
_entity.id
_entity.type
_entity.pdbx_description
1 polymer ?
#
loop_
_entity_poly.entity_id
_entity_poly.type
_entity_poly.pdbx_seq_one_letter_code
_entity_poly.pdbx_strand_id
1 'polypeptide(L)' 'MLSETNILGISAYYHDSAAALLRDGEIIAAAQQERFTRTKHDAGFPGEA' A
#
# COMPACT_ATOMS: atom_id res chain seq x y z
N MET A 1 -14.25 -24.90 -6.05
CA MET A 1 -14.02 -23.48 -5.73
C MET A 1 -12.53 -23.24 -5.85
N LEU A 2 -12.11 -22.30 -6.69
CA LEU A 2 -10.74 -21.82 -6.67
C LEU A 2 -10.59 -20.90 -5.46
N SER A 3 -9.50 -21.01 -4.72
CA SER A 3 -9.20 -20.10 -3.60
C SER A 3 -8.84 -18.73 -4.13
N GLU A 4 -9.52 -17.67 -3.66
CA GLU A 4 -9.10 -16.29 -3.93
C GLU A 4 -7.74 -16.02 -3.27
N THR A 5 -6.80 -15.49 -4.03
CA THR A 5 -5.47 -15.09 -3.53
C THR A 5 -5.45 -13.58 -3.31
N ASN A 6 -5.20 -13.16 -2.08
CA ASN A 6 -4.99 -11.75 -1.75
C ASN A 6 -3.51 -11.51 -1.43
N ILE A 7 -2.93 -10.45 -2.01
CA ILE A 7 -1.52 -10.08 -1.83
C ILE A 7 -1.45 -8.64 -1.35
N LEU A 8 -0.79 -8.40 -0.22
CA LEU A 8 -0.50 -7.06 0.28
C LEU A 8 0.96 -6.69 -0.04
N GLY A 9 1.14 -5.71 -0.92
CA GLY A 9 2.43 -5.08 -1.18
C GLY A 9 2.65 -3.89 -0.25
N ILE A 10 3.83 -3.80 0.36
CA ILE A 10 4.23 -2.68 1.21
C ILE A 10 5.55 -2.11 0.68
N SER A 11 5.57 -0.81 0.46
CA SER A 11 6.78 -0.01 0.23
C SER A 11 6.96 0.94 1.41
N ALA A 12 8.07 0.82 2.14
CA ALA A 12 8.34 1.64 3.32
C ALA A 12 9.84 1.83 3.54
N TYR A 13 10.19 2.84 4.34
CA TYR A 13 11.56 3.14 4.79
C TYR A 13 12.54 3.58 3.69
N TYR A 14 12.06 3.83 2.46
CA TYR A 14 12.84 4.38 1.36
C TYR A 14 11.90 5.02 0.33
N HIS A 15 12.12 6.30 0.00
CA HIS A 15 11.18 7.15 -0.74
C HIS A 15 9.78 7.22 -0.09
N ASP A 16 8.76 7.55 -0.87
CA ASP A 16 7.36 7.62 -0.45
C ASP A 16 6.86 6.23 -0.04
N SER A 17 6.30 6.15 1.16
CA SER A 17 5.65 4.93 1.60
C SER A 17 4.27 4.75 0.98
N ALA A 18 3.93 3.50 0.68
CA ALA A 18 2.68 3.11 0.07
C ALA A 18 2.31 1.66 0.40
N ALA A 19 1.03 1.34 0.27
CA ALA A 19 0.51 -0.02 0.31
C ALA A 19 -0.43 -0.28 -0.87
N ALA A 20 -0.45 -1.51 -1.38
CA ALA A 20 -1.37 -1.95 -2.42
C ALA A 20 -1.91 -3.34 -2.13
N LEU A 21 -3.22 -3.53 -2.31
CA LEU A 21 -3.90 -4.81 -2.17
C LEU A 21 -4.31 -5.33 -3.55
N LEU A 22 -3.85 -6.54 -3.85
CA LEU A 22 -4.24 -7.27 -5.04
C LEU A 22 -5.17 -8.43 -4.67
N ARG A 23 -6.13 -8.72 -5.53
CA ARG A 23 -6.95 -9.94 -5.52
C ARG A 23 -6.85 -10.61 -6.87
N ASP A 24 -6.34 -11.84 -6.89
CA ASP A 24 -6.20 -12.66 -8.10
C ASP A 24 -5.50 -11.94 -9.27
N GLY A 25 -4.48 -11.14 -8.94
CA GLY A 25 -3.69 -10.36 -9.91
C GLY A 25 -4.21 -8.95 -10.19
N GLU A 26 -5.42 -8.62 -9.76
CA GLU A 26 -6.04 -7.31 -9.96
C GLU A 26 -5.81 -6.38 -8.76
N ILE A 27 -5.47 -5.11 -9.01
CA ILE A 27 -5.34 -4.10 -7.95
C ILE A 27 -6.74 -3.67 -7.51
N ILE A 28 -7.08 -3.92 -6.25
CA ILE A 28 -8.39 -3.55 -5.67
C ILE A 28 -8.31 -2.36 -4.71
N ALA A 29 -7.13 -2.08 -4.17
CA ALA A 29 -6.87 -0.87 -3.37
C ALA A 29 -5.40 -0.46 -3.46
N ALA A 30 -5.14 0.84 -3.37
CA ALA A 30 -3.81 1.41 -3.25
C ALA A 30 -3.86 2.73 -2.49
N ALA A 31 -2.89 2.96 -1.61
CA ALA A 31 -2.81 4.17 -0.81
C ALA A 31 -1.35 4.63 -0.63
N GLN A 32 -1.16 5.95 -0.56
CA GLN A 32 0.14 6.60 -0.33
C GLN A 32 0.12 7.33 1.00
N GLN A 33 1.18 7.15 1.80
CA GLN A 33 1.29 7.68 3.15
C GLN A 33 1.18 9.21 3.21
N GLU A 34 1.79 9.90 2.25
CA GLU A 34 1.72 11.36 2.12
C GLU A 34 0.28 11.90 2.05
N ARG A 35 -0.69 11.12 1.53
CA ARG A 35 -2.09 11.56 1.47
C ARG A 35 -2.76 11.62 2.84
N PHE A 36 -2.29 10.83 3.80
CA PHE A 36 -2.77 10.83 5.18
C PHE A 36 -2.00 11.83 6.03
N THR A 37 -0.66 11.80 5.95
CA THR A 37 0.19 12.62 6.83
C THR A 37 0.35 14.05 6.34
N ARG A 38 0.14 14.29 5.03
CA ARG A 38 0.45 15.55 4.33
C ARG A 38 1.93 15.94 4.44
N THR A 39 2.79 14.98 4.75
CA THR A 39 4.24 15.13 4.72
C THR A 39 4.75 14.65 3.37
N LYS A 40 5.42 15.53 2.63
CA LYS A 40 5.93 15.19 1.31
C LYS A 40 7.00 14.09 1.39
N HIS A 41 6.85 13.04 0.59
CA HIS A 41 7.72 11.87 0.55
C HIS A 41 7.86 11.17 1.90
N ASP A 42 6.75 11.04 2.63
CA ASP A 42 6.76 10.35 3.91
C ASP A 42 7.17 8.88 3.76
N ALA A 43 8.39 8.57 4.21
CA ALA A 43 8.99 7.25 4.16
C ALA A 43 8.65 6.39 5.39
N GLY A 44 7.86 6.92 6.33
CA GLY A 44 7.39 6.18 7.49
C GLY A 44 6.57 4.94 7.10
N PHE A 45 6.36 4.02 8.03
CA PHE A 45 5.50 2.87 7.79
C PHE A 45 4.08 3.34 7.41
N PRO A 46 3.42 2.74 6.39
CA PRO A 46 2.10 3.19 5.94
C PRO A 46 1.00 2.61 6.85
N GLY A 47 0.95 3.10 8.09
CA GLY A 47 0.06 2.57 9.14
C GLY A 47 -1.39 3.02 9.00
N GLU A 48 -1.62 4.14 8.32
CA GLU A 48 -2.94 4.74 8.08
C GLU A 48 -3.51 4.38 6.69
N ALA A 49 -2.77 3.58 5.91
CA ALA A 49 -3.09 3.19 4.54
C ALA A 49 -4.20 2.13 4.42
#